data_AF-A0A319DLP0-F1
#
_entry.id   AF-A0A319DLP0-F1
#
_cell.length_a   1.000
_cell.length_b   1.000
_cell.length_c   1.000
_cell.angle_alpha   90.00
_cell.angle_beta   90.00
_cell.angle_gamma   90.00
#
_symmetry.space_group_name_H-M   'P 1'
#
loop_
_entity.id
_entity.type
_entity.pdbx_description
1 polymer ?
#
loop_
_entity_poly.entity_id
_entity_poly.type
_entity_poly.pdbx_seq_one_letter_code
_entity_poly.pdbx_strand_id
1 'polypeptide(L)'
;MCASEFLPFDGDIKISVPPEVYRLHSHVVARRSGTLNRAIEHARENAHPCTDPVLIEMDLVVVPAADRRYGRLEIEAVAGVPQRAQPADLLSPKLRKIWGNLIKSLSGQTPFLKPHNPDLPGLAIRPDPDEEPDDILHNSKALITLAEELEATQTVFSALEDAFVDLGHDLGEAVAEDPIQWLCISMTLRESWIFKDAACHVVGKWHNLEPEVKMSIPEAARRVCQSYSDELVQRCKAVEDFFMTVEFEPLENPGSSDLLGLSPHMWVALTRFREWVYVNISLANGFRGEDGGFNFYRYMYNEDDEYDEDWVPYLMEDDCPQEDVDEIHGYLHRLREFCEEEVEPLLESNVSHSTGRYLTCTEIKDEDIPWDDDE
;
A
#
# COMPACT_ATOMS: atom_id res chain seq x y z
N MET A 1 -33.78 4.78 32.83
CA MET A 1 -33.25 3.42 33.06
C MET A 1 -32.69 2.90 31.75
N CYS A 2 -31.40 3.13 31.52
CA CYS A 2 -30.50 2.25 30.79
C CYS A 2 -29.18 2.42 31.54
N ALA A 3 -28.93 1.50 32.46
CA ALA A 3 -27.71 1.45 33.24
C ALA A 3 -26.60 0.95 32.31
N SER A 4 -25.62 1.80 32.00
CA SER A 4 -24.33 1.31 31.51
C SER A 4 -23.57 0.80 32.72
N GLU A 5 -23.68 -0.50 33.00
CA GLU A 5 -22.75 -1.18 33.90
C GLU A 5 -21.39 -1.31 33.20
N PHE A 6 -20.59 -0.25 33.27
CA PHE A 6 -19.14 -0.36 33.12
C PHE A 6 -18.59 -0.83 34.48
N LEU A 7 -17.98 -2.02 34.49
CA LEU A 7 -17.31 -2.63 35.64
C LEU A 7 -16.24 -1.69 36.25
N PRO A 8 -15.91 -1.81 37.55
CA PRO A 8 -14.99 -0.92 38.22
C PRO A 8 -13.57 -1.09 37.65
N PHE A 9 -13.03 0.01 37.15
CA PHE A 9 -11.69 0.15 36.59
C PHE A 9 -10.59 -0.31 37.57
N ASP A 10 -9.94 -1.43 37.27
CA ASP A 10 -8.77 -1.96 37.96
C ASP A 10 -7.48 -1.43 37.29
N GLY A 11 -6.52 -0.91 38.06
CA GLY A 11 -5.31 -0.28 37.54
C GLY A 11 -4.73 0.80 38.46
N ASP A 12 -3.43 0.70 38.75
CA ASP A 12 -2.64 1.60 39.62
C ASP A 12 -1.93 2.72 38.84
N ILE A 13 -2.03 2.74 37.51
CA ILE A 13 -1.57 3.85 36.68
C ILE A 13 -2.77 4.49 35.98
N LYS A 14 -2.86 5.81 36.09
CA LYS A 14 -3.79 6.63 35.34
C LYS A 14 -3.02 7.42 34.27
N ILE A 15 -3.36 7.19 33.01
CA ILE A 15 -2.83 7.97 31.88
C ILE A 15 -3.95 8.85 31.35
N SER A 16 -3.77 10.16 31.43
CA SER A 16 -4.74 11.14 30.94
C SER A 16 -4.30 11.66 29.57
N VAL A 17 -5.19 11.51 28.60
CA VAL A 17 -5.11 12.09 27.25
C VAL A 17 -6.32 12.99 27.11
N PRO A 18 -6.28 14.23 27.65
CA PRO A 18 -7.48 15.04 27.86
C PRO A 18 -8.39 15.10 26.62
N PRO A 19 -9.72 14.88 26.77
CA PRO A 19 -10.44 14.65 28.02
C PRO A 19 -10.47 13.18 28.49
N GLU A 20 -9.90 12.25 27.72
CA GLU A 20 -9.94 10.82 28.00
C GLU A 20 -8.97 10.43 29.12
N VAL A 21 -9.38 9.46 29.92
CA VAL A 21 -8.57 8.93 31.02
C VAL A 21 -8.56 7.43 30.93
N TYR A 22 -7.36 6.87 30.91
CA TYR A 22 -7.10 5.45 30.81
C TYR A 22 -6.54 4.96 32.15
N ARG A 23 -7.00 3.79 32.60
CA ARG A 23 -6.46 3.10 33.78
C ARG A 23 -5.83 1.79 33.36
N LEU A 24 -4.58 1.60 33.76
CA LEU A 24 -3.75 0.46 33.41
C LEU A 24 -3.01 -0.05 34.64
N HIS A 25 -2.55 -1.30 34.57
CA HIS A 25 -1.71 -1.86 35.62
C HIS A 25 -0.23 -1.58 35.37
N SER A 26 0.48 -1.13 36.40
CA SER A 26 1.91 -0.81 36.34
C SER A 26 2.75 -1.96 35.85
N HIS A 27 2.45 -3.18 36.29
CA HIS A 27 3.18 -4.37 35.84
C HIS A 27 2.99 -4.68 34.35
N VAL A 28 1.83 -4.37 33.77
CA VAL A 28 1.56 -4.56 32.33
C VAL A 28 2.33 -3.52 31.52
N VAL A 29 2.21 -2.26 31.93
CA VAL A 29 2.84 -1.13 31.25
C VAL A 29 4.37 -1.20 31.33
N ALA A 30 4.91 -1.52 32.51
CA ALA A 30 6.35 -1.69 32.73
C ALA A 30 6.97 -2.78 31.83
N ARG A 31 6.24 -3.87 31.58
CA ARG A 31 6.71 -4.95 30.70
C ARG A 31 6.71 -4.54 29.22
N ARG A 32 5.89 -3.55 28.85
CA ARG A 32 5.58 -3.21 27.45
C ARG A 32 6.23 -1.91 26.97
N SER A 33 6.74 -1.08 27.88
CA SER A 33 7.46 0.15 27.57
C SER A 33 8.62 0.35 28.54
N GLY A 34 9.84 0.42 28.00
CA GLY A 34 11.05 0.67 28.78
C GLY A 34 11.05 2.06 29.44
N THR A 35 10.59 3.08 28.71
CA THR A 35 10.47 4.45 29.22
C THR A 35 9.48 4.54 30.38
N LEU A 36 8.31 3.90 30.25
CA LEU A 36 7.32 3.89 31.32
C LEU A 36 7.79 3.06 32.52
N ASN A 37 8.51 1.95 32.31
CA ASN A 37 9.10 1.19 33.41
C ASN A 37 10.03 2.06 34.27
N ARG A 38 10.93 2.80 33.63
CA ARG A 38 11.85 3.70 34.34
C ARG A 38 11.11 4.82 35.08
N ALA A 39 10.05 5.37 34.48
CA ALA A 39 9.22 6.38 35.13
C ALA A 39 8.53 5.83 36.39
N ILE A 40 8.01 4.60 36.32
CA ILE A 40 7.38 3.90 37.45
C ILE A 40 8.41 3.59 38.54
N GLU A 41 9.58 3.07 38.18
CA GLU A 41 10.67 2.79 39.12
C GLU A 41 11.13 4.07 39.84
N HIS A 42 11.32 5.15 39.09
CA HIS A 42 11.69 6.45 39.66
C HIS A 42 10.61 7.00 40.60
N ALA A 43 9.33 6.88 40.24
CA ALA A 43 8.22 7.28 41.11
C ALA A 43 8.18 6.46 42.40
N ARG A 44 8.47 5.15 42.33
CA ARG A 44 8.56 4.25 43.48
C ARG A 44 9.71 4.60 44.42
N GLU A 45 10.87 4.94 43.89
CA GLU A 45 12.05 5.34 44.68
C GLU A 45 11.84 6.66 45.43
N ASN A 46 11.09 7.59 44.84
CA ASN A 46 10.82 8.91 45.43
C ASN A 46 9.53 8.96 46.26
N ALA A 47 8.79 7.86 46.35
CA ALA A 47 7.58 7.79 47.16
C ALA A 47 7.91 7.93 48.65
N HIS A 48 7.03 8.58 49.40
CA HIS A 48 7.20 8.75 50.84
C HIS A 48 7.34 7.38 51.53
N PRO A 49 8.25 7.21 52.51
CA PRO A 49 8.48 5.92 53.19
C PRO A 49 7.27 5.30 53.92
N CYS A 50 6.16 6.02 54.04
CA CYS A 50 4.90 5.52 54.62
C CYS A 50 3.87 5.10 53.54
N THR A 51 4.16 5.34 52.26
CA THR A 51 3.32 4.91 51.16
C THR A 51 3.68 3.47 50.82
N ASP A 52 2.70 2.56 50.85
CA ASP A 52 2.92 1.20 50.38
C ASP A 52 3.33 1.28 48.90
N PRO A 53 4.50 0.74 48.50
CA PRO A 53 4.95 0.79 47.11
C PRO A 53 3.98 0.10 46.13
N VAL A 54 3.07 -0.74 46.62
CA VAL A 54 2.00 -1.40 45.85
C VAL A 54 0.80 -0.46 45.60
N LEU A 55 0.65 0.63 46.37
CA LEU A 55 -0.49 1.56 46.30
C LEU A 55 -0.15 2.90 45.65
N ILE A 56 0.98 2.99 44.94
CA ILE A 56 1.37 4.24 44.28
C ILE A 56 0.49 4.43 43.03
N GLU A 57 -0.60 5.18 43.19
CA GLU A 57 -1.37 5.70 42.06
C GLU A 57 -0.52 6.78 41.35
N MET A 58 -0.15 6.49 40.11
CA MET A 58 0.64 7.40 39.27
C MET A 58 -0.24 8.05 38.21
N ASP A 59 -0.29 9.38 38.23
CA ASP A 59 -1.00 10.18 37.23
C ASP A 59 -0.01 10.67 36.18
N LEU A 60 -0.07 10.09 34.98
CA LEU A 60 0.63 10.55 33.79
C LEU A 60 -0.30 11.39 32.94
N VAL A 61 0.19 12.50 32.40
CA VAL A 61 -0.58 13.32 31.47
C VAL A 61 0.23 13.59 30.21
N VAL A 62 -0.43 13.42 29.07
CA VAL A 62 0.13 13.81 27.78
C VAL A 62 0.03 15.33 27.63
N VAL A 63 1.18 15.97 27.45
CA VAL A 63 1.28 17.42 27.25
C VAL A 63 1.98 17.73 25.92
N PRO A 64 1.61 18.83 25.24
CA PRO A 64 2.37 19.34 24.11
C PRO A 64 3.81 19.66 24.53
N ALA A 65 4.77 19.32 23.68
CA ALA A 65 6.18 19.58 23.90
C ALA A 65 6.76 20.24 22.65
N ALA A 66 7.43 21.39 22.80
CA ALA A 66 7.96 22.14 21.65
C ALA A 66 9.07 21.39 20.90
N ASP A 67 9.73 20.44 21.57
CA ASP A 67 10.81 19.61 21.07
C ASP A 67 10.36 18.25 20.53
N ARG A 68 9.08 17.88 20.69
CA ARG A 68 8.56 16.57 20.25
C ARG A 68 7.28 16.69 19.45
N ARG A 69 7.24 16.00 18.31
CA ARG A 69 6.09 16.02 17.39
C ARG A 69 4.81 15.52 18.05
N TYR A 70 4.90 14.46 18.85
CA TYR A 70 3.74 13.83 19.49
C TYR A 70 3.59 14.20 20.97
N GLY A 71 4.19 15.30 21.42
CA GLY A 71 4.17 15.69 22.83
C GLY A 71 4.97 14.74 23.73
N ARG A 72 4.75 14.81 25.04
CA ARG A 72 5.42 13.94 26.02
C ARG A 72 4.51 13.58 27.17
N LEU A 73 4.83 12.48 27.84
CA LEU A 73 4.23 12.13 29.12
C LEU A 73 4.94 12.86 30.26
N GLU A 74 4.16 13.58 31.08
CA GLU A 74 4.62 14.17 32.32
C GLU A 74 3.94 13.49 33.51
N ILE A 75 4.71 13.27 34.59
CA ILE A 75 4.17 12.79 35.86
C ILE A 75 3.56 14.00 36.58
N GLU A 76 2.24 14.03 36.72
CA GLU A 76 1.52 15.14 37.35
C GLU A 76 1.38 14.93 38.87
N ALA A 77 1.12 13.70 39.31
CA ALA A 77 1.00 13.39 40.73
C ALA A 77 1.42 11.94 41.03
N VAL A 78 2.06 11.79 42.19
CA VAL A 78 2.33 10.52 42.88
C VAL A 78 1.63 10.67 44.24
N ALA A 79 0.51 9.99 44.45
CA ALA A 79 -0.34 10.02 45.66
C ALA A 79 -0.23 11.26 46.60
N GLY A 80 -1.21 12.19 46.51
CA GLY A 80 -1.42 13.27 47.51
C GLY A 80 -1.23 14.72 47.01
N VAL A 81 -0.96 14.93 45.72
CA VAL A 81 -0.83 16.25 45.09
C VAL A 81 -2.12 16.57 44.31
N PRO A 82 -2.73 17.76 44.46
CA PRO A 82 -3.94 18.13 43.72
C PRO A 82 -3.67 18.20 42.21
N GLN A 83 -4.50 17.49 41.43
CA GLN A 83 -4.50 17.53 39.95
C GLN A 83 -4.66 18.97 39.45
N ARG A 84 -3.86 19.38 38.46
CA ARG A 84 -4.03 20.66 37.81
C ARG A 84 -5.18 20.51 36.82
N ALA A 85 -6.18 21.39 36.88
CA ALA A 85 -7.25 21.38 35.89
C ALA A 85 -6.64 21.69 34.50
N GLN A 86 -6.60 20.69 33.62
CA GLN A 86 -6.12 20.87 32.27
C GLN A 86 -7.28 21.26 31.33
N PRO A 87 -7.07 22.20 30.40
CA PRO A 87 -8.05 22.53 29.37
C PRO A 87 -8.40 21.29 28.54
N ALA A 88 -9.69 21.10 28.22
CA ALA A 88 -10.13 20.02 27.35
C ALA A 88 -9.53 20.08 25.92
N ASP A 89 -9.06 21.27 25.51
CA ASP A 89 -8.54 21.55 24.17
C ASP A 89 -7.00 21.56 24.10
N LEU A 90 -6.31 20.94 25.08
CA LEU A 90 -4.84 20.96 25.12
C LEU A 90 -4.19 20.17 23.98
N LEU A 91 -4.86 19.12 23.47
CA LEU A 91 -4.35 18.22 22.43
C LEU A 91 -5.28 18.22 21.20
N SER A 92 -4.69 18.24 20.02
CA SER A 92 -5.44 18.10 18.77
C SER A 92 -6.16 16.74 18.71
N PRO A 93 -7.30 16.61 18.01
CA PRO A 93 -8.01 15.33 17.86
C PRO A 93 -7.12 14.20 17.33
N LYS A 94 -6.21 14.51 16.39
CA LYS A 94 -5.26 13.55 15.82
C LYS A 94 -4.25 13.06 16.85
N LEU A 95 -3.67 13.98 17.62
CA LEU A 95 -2.74 13.61 18.68
C LEU A 95 -3.42 12.75 19.75
N ARG A 96 -4.68 13.07 20.09
CA ARG A 96 -5.49 12.24 21.00
C ARG A 96 -5.70 10.83 20.47
N LYS A 97 -6.02 10.69 19.17
CA LYS A 97 -6.15 9.39 18.51
C LYS A 97 -4.85 8.58 18.54
N ILE A 98 -3.71 9.20 18.22
CA ILE A 98 -2.39 8.53 18.23
C ILE A 98 -2.06 8.02 19.64
N TRP A 99 -2.21 8.86 20.67
CA TRP A 99 -1.99 8.45 22.06
C TRP A 99 -3.00 7.41 22.53
N GLY A 100 -4.28 7.54 22.15
CA GLY A 100 -5.30 6.53 22.44
C GLY A 100 -4.95 5.18 21.83
N ASN A 101 -4.44 5.15 20.60
CA ASN A 101 -3.98 3.93 19.93
C ASN A 101 -2.76 3.33 20.63
N LEU A 102 -1.78 4.14 21.01
CA LEU A 102 -0.64 3.66 21.81
C LEU A 102 -1.11 3.00 23.12
N ILE A 103 -2.01 3.67 23.85
CA ILE A 103 -2.51 3.17 25.13
C ILE A 103 -3.30 1.87 24.94
N LYS A 104 -4.09 1.76 23.87
CA LYS A 104 -4.75 0.52 23.46
C LYS A 104 -3.73 -0.59 23.22
N SER A 105 -2.69 -0.35 22.42
CA SER A 105 -1.61 -1.32 22.21
C SER A 105 -0.94 -1.75 23.52
N LEU A 106 -0.63 -0.80 24.40
CA LEU A 106 -0.08 -1.09 25.74
C LEU A 106 -1.02 -1.93 26.60
N SER A 107 -2.33 -1.81 26.43
CA SER A 107 -3.35 -2.64 27.09
C SER A 107 -3.59 -4.00 26.41
N GLY A 108 -3.05 -4.22 25.22
CA GLY A 108 -3.23 -5.45 24.43
C GLY A 108 -4.50 -5.41 23.60
N GLN A 109 -4.98 -4.21 23.28
CA GLN A 109 -6.10 -3.97 22.39
C GLN A 109 -5.59 -3.48 21.03
N THR A 110 -6.33 -3.82 19.98
CA THR A 110 -6.05 -3.39 18.61
C THR A 110 -6.22 -1.87 18.46
N PRO A 111 -5.22 -1.15 17.92
CA PRO A 111 -5.34 0.27 17.63
C PRO A 111 -6.34 0.52 16.49
N PHE A 112 -6.97 1.70 16.49
CA PHE A 112 -7.89 2.12 15.44
C PHE A 112 -7.20 3.05 14.44
N LEU A 113 -6.85 2.53 13.27
CA LEU A 113 -6.04 3.25 12.28
C LEU A 113 -6.86 4.02 11.24
N LYS A 114 -8.13 3.65 11.01
CA LYS A 114 -9.00 4.29 10.01
C LYS A 114 -9.24 5.78 10.30
N PRO A 115 -9.47 6.62 9.28
CA PRO A 115 -9.82 8.04 9.44
C PRO A 115 -10.99 8.23 10.40
N HIS A 116 -10.98 9.35 11.12
CA HIS A 116 -12.04 9.64 12.10
C HIS A 116 -13.42 9.89 11.46
N ASN A 117 -13.46 10.21 10.15
CA ASN A 117 -14.69 10.46 9.39
C ASN A 117 -14.62 9.83 7.98
N PRO A 118 -15.10 8.57 7.81
CA PRO A 118 -15.04 7.88 6.52
C PRO A 118 -16.03 8.45 5.47
N ASP A 119 -17.10 9.13 5.90
CA ASP A 119 -18.16 9.65 5.02
C ASP A 119 -17.87 11.03 4.42
N LEU A 120 -16.65 11.54 4.59
CA LEU A 120 -16.14 12.72 3.89
C LEU A 120 -14.99 12.32 2.96
N PRO A 121 -15.22 11.46 1.95
CA PRO A 121 -14.24 11.24 0.90
C PRO A 121 -14.11 12.54 0.11
N GLY A 122 -12.95 13.20 0.21
CA GLY A 122 -12.54 14.20 -0.76
C GLY A 122 -13.43 15.44 -0.91
N LEU A 123 -14.19 15.87 0.11
CA LEU A 123 -14.72 17.23 0.08
C LEU A 123 -13.56 18.16 0.40
N ALA A 124 -13.05 18.79 -0.65
CA ALA A 124 -11.99 19.79 -0.68
C ALA A 124 -12.32 21.04 0.18
N ILE A 125 -12.60 20.87 1.46
CA ILE A 125 -12.06 21.78 2.46
C ILE A 125 -10.57 21.60 2.28
N ARG A 126 -9.90 22.57 1.66
CA ARG A 126 -8.44 22.58 1.61
C ARG A 126 -7.97 22.17 3.01
N PRO A 127 -7.33 21.00 3.18
CA PRO A 127 -6.64 20.76 4.44
C PRO A 127 -5.75 21.98 4.63
N ASP A 128 -5.77 22.57 5.81
CA ASP A 128 -4.80 23.61 6.13
C ASP A 128 -3.45 23.01 5.72
N PRO A 129 -2.64 23.64 4.85
CA PRO A 129 -1.41 23.03 4.32
C PRO A 129 -0.43 22.57 5.42
N ASP A 130 -0.64 23.04 6.65
CA ASP A 130 0.09 22.66 7.86
C ASP A 130 -0.53 21.47 8.63
N GLU A 131 -1.67 20.93 8.21
CA GLU A 131 -2.39 19.84 8.90
C GLU A 131 -2.00 18.47 8.33
N GLU A 132 -1.32 17.64 9.15
CA GLU A 132 -0.92 16.28 8.78
C GLU A 132 -2.14 15.40 8.39
N PRO A 133 -2.04 14.51 7.39
CA PRO A 133 -3.18 13.71 6.93
C PRO A 133 -3.69 12.73 8.01
N ASP A 134 -4.99 12.40 7.99
CA ASP A 134 -5.59 11.38 8.88
C ASP A 134 -5.96 10.13 8.08
N ASP A 135 -4.96 9.42 7.58
CA ASP A 135 -5.12 8.17 6.84
C ASP A 135 -4.44 7.00 7.57
N ILE A 136 -4.62 5.78 7.06
CA ILE A 136 -4.07 4.56 7.68
C ILE A 136 -2.53 4.66 7.76
N LEU A 137 -1.88 5.12 6.69
CA LEU A 137 -0.42 5.22 6.59
C LEU A 137 0.15 6.17 7.65
N HIS A 138 -0.41 7.36 7.78
CA HIS A 138 0.02 8.38 8.73
C HIS A 138 -0.20 7.90 10.17
N ASN A 139 -1.36 7.32 10.47
CA ASN A 139 -1.66 6.80 11.80
C ASN A 139 -0.71 5.66 12.19
N SER A 140 -0.36 4.77 11.25
CA SER A 140 0.64 3.72 11.46
C SER A 140 2.02 4.29 11.75
N LYS A 141 2.52 5.23 10.92
CA LYS A 141 3.83 5.86 11.11
C LYS A 141 3.92 6.60 12.43
N ALA A 142 2.90 7.41 12.76
CA ALA A 142 2.86 8.16 14.00
C ALA A 142 2.91 7.23 15.22
N LEU A 143 2.18 6.11 15.15
CA LEU A 143 2.18 5.12 16.21
C LEU A 143 3.54 4.41 16.34
N ILE A 144 4.20 4.06 15.23
CA ILE A 144 5.56 3.49 15.21
C ILE A 144 6.57 4.46 15.84
N THR A 145 6.60 5.72 15.39
CA THR A 145 7.51 6.74 15.93
C THR A 145 7.29 6.94 17.43
N LEU A 146 6.04 7.01 17.87
CA LEU A 146 5.73 7.15 19.29
C LEU A 146 6.15 5.90 20.10
N ALA A 147 6.03 4.72 19.50
CA ALA A 147 6.50 3.48 20.12
C ALA A 147 8.02 3.45 20.29
N GLU A 148 8.78 3.94 19.31
CA GLU A 148 10.23 4.09 19.41
C GLU A 148 10.63 5.03 20.55
N GLU A 149 10.00 6.21 20.63
CA GLU A 149 10.25 7.18 21.71
C GLU A 149 10.01 6.61 23.12
N LEU A 150 9.04 5.69 23.24
CA LEU A 150 8.65 5.09 24.51
C LEU A 150 9.27 3.70 24.74
N GLU A 151 10.14 3.25 23.84
CA GLU A 151 10.73 1.91 23.88
C GLU A 151 9.66 0.82 24.03
N ALA A 152 8.61 0.92 23.21
CA ALA A 152 7.42 0.07 23.20
C ALA A 152 7.17 -0.60 21.85
N THR A 153 8.16 -0.59 20.94
CA THR A 153 8.05 -1.07 19.56
C THR A 153 7.50 -2.49 19.45
N GLN A 154 8.03 -3.45 20.22
CA GLN A 154 7.57 -4.84 20.16
C GLN A 154 6.06 -4.99 20.46
N THR A 155 5.56 -4.22 21.42
CA THR A 155 4.14 -4.25 21.80
C THR A 155 3.28 -3.62 20.71
N VAL A 156 3.74 -2.50 20.16
CA VAL A 156 3.02 -1.76 19.12
C VAL A 156 3.03 -2.50 17.80
N PHE A 157 4.14 -3.15 17.41
CA PHE A 157 4.26 -3.89 16.16
C PHE A 157 3.31 -5.08 16.15
N SER A 158 3.27 -5.85 17.25
CA SER A 158 2.30 -6.94 17.40
C SER A 158 0.85 -6.43 17.35
N ALA A 159 0.54 -5.27 17.94
CA ALA A 159 -0.80 -4.71 17.88
C ALA A 159 -1.15 -4.15 16.48
N LEU A 160 -0.15 -3.68 15.73
CA LEU A 160 -0.31 -3.24 14.34
C LEU A 160 -0.57 -4.42 13.42
N GLU A 161 0.11 -5.55 13.61
CA GLU A 161 -0.13 -6.80 12.89
C GLU A 161 -1.61 -7.21 13.01
N ASP A 162 -2.14 -7.25 14.24
CA ASP A 162 -3.57 -7.51 14.49
C ASP A 162 -4.47 -6.49 13.77
N ALA A 163 -4.12 -5.20 13.82
CA ALA A 163 -4.90 -4.14 13.17
C ALA A 163 -4.89 -4.23 11.65
N PHE A 164 -3.77 -4.68 11.06
CA PHE A 164 -3.60 -4.84 9.62
C PHE A 164 -4.42 -6.01 9.09
N VAL A 165 -4.48 -7.11 9.84
CA VAL A 165 -5.38 -8.24 9.54
C VAL A 165 -6.84 -7.77 9.54
N ASP A 166 -7.24 -6.96 10.53
CA ASP A 166 -8.61 -6.42 10.61
C ASP A 166 -8.96 -5.43 9.48
N LEU A 167 -7.96 -4.70 8.96
CA LEU A 167 -8.16 -3.76 7.85
C LEU A 167 -8.37 -4.47 6.51
N GLY A 168 -7.66 -5.58 6.27
CA GLY A 168 -7.78 -6.38 5.06
C GLY A 168 -7.72 -5.54 3.78
N HIS A 169 -8.84 -5.49 3.05
CA HIS A 169 -8.96 -4.76 1.77
C HIS A 169 -8.60 -3.28 1.88
N ASP A 170 -9.00 -2.59 2.96
CA ASP A 170 -8.74 -1.15 3.12
C ASP A 170 -7.24 -0.86 3.27
N LEU A 171 -6.48 -1.83 3.80
CA LEU A 171 -5.03 -1.74 3.85
C LEU A 171 -4.42 -1.95 2.47
N GLY A 172 -4.95 -2.89 1.67
CA GLY A 172 -4.56 -3.06 0.27
C GLY A 172 -4.73 -1.78 -0.55
N GLU A 173 -5.87 -1.10 -0.40
CA GLU A 173 -6.10 0.22 -1.02
C GLU A 173 -5.06 1.24 -0.57
N ALA A 174 -4.80 1.35 0.73
CA ALA A 174 -3.79 2.26 1.27
C ALA A 174 -2.37 1.93 0.78
N VAL A 175 -2.04 0.65 0.60
CA VAL A 175 -0.77 0.19 0.00
C VAL A 175 -0.67 0.63 -1.46
N ALA A 176 -1.73 0.45 -2.23
CA ALA A 176 -1.77 0.83 -3.64
C ALA A 176 -1.66 2.36 -3.86
N GLU A 177 -2.20 3.16 -2.92
CA GLU A 177 -2.11 4.63 -2.92
C GLU A 177 -0.67 5.14 -2.73
N ASP A 178 0.06 4.63 -1.72
CA ASP A 178 1.45 5.02 -1.44
C ASP A 178 2.37 3.82 -1.17
N PRO A 179 2.70 3.05 -2.23
CA PRO A 179 3.39 1.78 -2.08
C PRO A 179 4.84 1.95 -1.59
N ILE A 180 5.47 3.10 -1.87
CA ILE A 180 6.85 3.35 -1.44
C ILE A 180 6.92 3.50 0.07
N GLN A 181 5.99 4.26 0.65
CA GLN A 181 5.97 4.44 2.10
C GLN A 181 5.57 3.16 2.82
N TRP A 182 4.65 2.37 2.27
CA TRP A 182 4.29 1.07 2.82
C TRP A 182 5.41 0.04 2.70
N LEU A 183 6.19 0.07 1.62
CA LEU A 183 7.41 -0.74 1.47
C LEU A 183 8.45 -0.39 2.55
N CYS A 184 8.60 0.90 2.88
CA CYS A 184 9.48 1.32 3.97
C CYS A 184 8.95 0.86 5.35
N ILE A 185 7.65 0.96 5.59
CA ILE A 185 7.03 0.52 6.85
C ILE A 185 7.17 -0.99 7.03
N SER A 186 6.92 -1.78 5.97
CA SER A 186 7.02 -3.24 6.05
C SER A 186 8.45 -3.68 6.35
N MET A 187 9.47 -2.99 5.84
CA MET A 187 10.88 -3.19 6.24
C MET A 187 11.13 -2.93 7.74
N THR A 188 10.44 -1.94 8.33
CA THR A 188 10.56 -1.63 9.77
C THR A 188 9.82 -2.65 10.62
N LEU A 189 8.62 -3.05 10.22
CA LEU A 189 7.77 -3.98 10.96
C LEU A 189 8.14 -5.45 10.74
N ARG A 190 8.87 -5.74 9.65
CA ARG A 190 9.15 -7.09 9.13
C ARG A 190 7.89 -7.85 8.73
N GLU A 191 6.94 -7.14 8.11
CA GLU A 191 5.66 -7.70 7.64
C GLU A 191 5.76 -8.16 6.18
N SER A 192 5.95 -9.46 5.98
CA SER A 192 6.25 -10.07 4.68
C SER A 192 5.17 -9.81 3.63
N TRP A 193 3.89 -9.93 3.98
CA TRP A 193 2.81 -9.77 3.01
C TRP A 193 2.67 -8.31 2.53
N ILE A 194 2.80 -7.33 3.43
CA ILE A 194 2.78 -5.89 3.08
C ILE A 194 3.98 -5.56 2.20
N PHE A 195 5.14 -6.16 2.51
CA PHE A 195 6.34 -5.99 1.69
C PHE A 195 6.14 -6.47 0.27
N LYS A 196 5.64 -7.70 0.08
CA LYS A 196 5.37 -8.25 -1.25
C LYS A 196 4.37 -7.39 -2.02
N ASP A 197 3.25 -7.05 -1.39
CA ASP A 197 2.18 -6.26 -1.99
C ASP A 197 2.69 -4.88 -2.46
N ALA A 198 3.36 -4.16 -1.55
CA ALA A 198 3.96 -2.86 -1.85
C ALA A 198 5.07 -2.95 -2.90
N ALA A 199 5.93 -3.98 -2.83
CA ALA A 199 7.02 -4.18 -3.78
C ALA A 199 6.48 -4.45 -5.19
N CYS A 200 5.42 -5.24 -5.36
CA CYS A 200 4.75 -5.44 -6.66
C CYS A 200 4.31 -4.10 -7.28
N HIS A 201 3.68 -3.23 -6.49
CA HIS A 201 3.30 -1.89 -6.97
C HIS A 201 4.50 -1.02 -7.32
N VAL A 202 5.58 -1.07 -6.53
CA VAL A 202 6.82 -0.33 -6.81
C VAL A 202 7.51 -0.84 -8.08
N VAL A 203 7.54 -2.16 -8.29
CA VAL A 203 8.09 -2.80 -9.49
C VAL A 203 7.34 -2.34 -10.74
N GLY A 204 6.00 -2.37 -10.73
CA GLY A 204 5.18 -1.91 -11.84
C GLY A 204 5.39 -0.44 -12.20
N LYS A 205 5.68 0.41 -11.21
CA LYS A 205 5.97 1.85 -11.40
C LYS A 205 7.45 2.16 -11.64
N TRP A 206 8.34 1.18 -11.52
CA TRP A 206 9.78 1.42 -11.33
C TRP A 206 10.41 2.29 -12.41
N HIS A 207 10.02 2.12 -13.67
CA HIS A 207 10.52 2.92 -14.78
C HIS A 207 10.23 4.42 -14.60
N ASN A 208 9.08 4.75 -14.04
CA ASN A 208 8.55 6.11 -13.90
C ASN A 208 8.89 6.75 -12.55
N LEU A 209 9.58 6.04 -11.66
CA LEU A 209 10.06 6.60 -10.40
C LEU A 209 11.33 7.43 -10.63
N GLU A 210 11.30 8.66 -10.12
CA GLU A 210 12.46 9.55 -10.11
C GLU A 210 13.65 8.94 -9.34
N PRO A 211 14.90 9.23 -9.73
CA PRO A 211 16.09 8.72 -9.06
C PRO A 211 16.12 9.03 -7.56
N GLU A 212 15.70 10.22 -7.15
CA GLU A 212 15.65 10.64 -5.74
C GLU A 212 14.67 9.78 -4.94
N VAL A 213 13.52 9.46 -5.55
CA VAL A 213 12.50 8.59 -4.97
C VAL A 213 13.03 7.17 -4.81
N LYS A 214 13.70 6.62 -5.83
CA LYS A 214 14.37 5.32 -5.73
C LYS A 214 15.42 5.32 -4.62
N MET A 215 16.17 6.41 -4.48
CA MET A 215 17.17 6.54 -3.43
C MET A 215 16.59 6.63 -2.01
N SER A 216 15.32 7.03 -1.86
CA SER A 216 14.61 7.04 -0.58
C SER A 216 14.22 5.64 -0.08
N ILE A 217 14.15 4.66 -0.99
CA ILE A 217 13.84 3.26 -0.67
C ILE A 217 15.07 2.62 0.01
N PRO A 218 14.89 1.88 1.12
CA PRO A 218 15.95 1.11 1.76
C PRO A 218 16.70 0.24 0.76
N GLU A 219 18.04 0.19 0.86
CA GLU A 219 18.88 -0.43 -0.17
C GLU A 219 18.50 -1.89 -0.46
N ALA A 220 18.17 -2.69 0.55
CA ALA A 220 17.79 -4.08 0.36
C ALA A 220 16.48 -4.22 -0.45
N ALA A 221 15.42 -3.51 -0.06
CA ALA A 221 14.16 -3.45 -0.81
C ALA A 221 14.35 -2.89 -2.23
N ARG A 222 15.22 -1.88 -2.37
CA ARG A 222 15.55 -1.27 -3.67
C ARG A 222 16.19 -2.29 -4.63
N ARG A 223 17.08 -3.15 -4.14
CA ARG A 223 17.71 -4.21 -4.96
C ARG A 223 16.67 -5.23 -5.43
N VAL A 224 15.77 -5.66 -4.55
CA VAL A 224 14.67 -6.57 -4.88
C VAL A 224 13.80 -5.97 -5.98
N CYS A 225 13.29 -4.75 -5.76
CA CYS A 225 12.43 -4.06 -6.73
C CYS A 225 13.13 -3.85 -8.08
N GLN A 226 14.43 -3.54 -8.08
CA GLN A 226 15.19 -3.40 -9.31
C GLN A 226 15.30 -4.72 -10.08
N SER A 227 15.64 -5.82 -9.40
CA SER A 227 15.77 -7.14 -10.03
C SER A 227 14.47 -7.58 -10.69
N TYR A 228 13.37 -7.50 -9.94
CA TYR A 228 12.05 -7.86 -10.47
C TYR A 228 11.54 -6.90 -11.54
N SER A 229 11.91 -5.61 -11.49
CA SER A 229 11.61 -4.67 -12.57
C SER A 229 12.37 -5.01 -13.85
N ASP A 230 13.65 -5.39 -13.74
CA ASP A 230 14.43 -5.81 -14.90
C ASP A 230 13.82 -7.07 -15.54
N GLU A 231 13.35 -8.03 -14.74
CA GLU A 231 12.63 -9.23 -15.20
C GLU A 231 11.28 -8.90 -15.86
N LEU A 232 10.47 -8.03 -15.24
CA LEU A 232 9.20 -7.57 -15.80
C LEU A 232 9.41 -6.91 -17.16
N VAL A 233 10.45 -6.07 -17.29
CA VAL A 233 10.82 -5.44 -18.56
C VAL A 233 11.23 -6.47 -19.61
N GLN A 234 11.92 -7.57 -19.25
CA GLN A 234 12.23 -8.63 -20.21
C GLN A 234 10.97 -9.36 -20.68
N ARG A 235 10.03 -9.65 -19.77
CA ARG A 235 8.74 -10.28 -20.13
C ARG A 235 7.95 -9.39 -21.09
N CYS A 236 7.84 -8.11 -20.78
CA CYS A 236 7.16 -7.13 -21.63
C CYS A 236 7.79 -7.03 -23.03
N LYS A 237 9.13 -7.01 -23.11
CA LYS A 237 9.85 -7.04 -24.40
C LYS A 237 9.59 -8.32 -25.19
N ALA A 238 9.54 -9.47 -24.51
CA ALA A 238 9.26 -10.74 -25.19
C ALA A 238 7.87 -10.72 -25.83
N VAL A 239 6.86 -10.17 -25.14
CA VAL A 239 5.51 -9.99 -25.68
C VAL A 239 5.49 -9.00 -26.85
N GLU A 240 6.17 -7.86 -26.72
CA GLU A 240 6.27 -6.88 -27.83
C GLU A 240 7.02 -7.45 -29.05
N ASP A 241 8.10 -8.20 -28.84
CA ASP A 241 8.84 -8.89 -29.90
C ASP A 241 7.97 -9.97 -30.55
N PHE A 242 7.17 -10.69 -29.75
CA PHE A 242 6.20 -11.67 -30.26
C PHE A 242 5.17 -11.02 -31.17
N PHE A 243 4.57 -9.89 -30.76
CA PHE A 243 3.62 -9.16 -31.62
C PHE A 243 4.25 -8.74 -32.96
N MET A 244 5.51 -8.30 -32.94
CA MET A 244 6.21 -7.89 -34.17
C MET A 244 6.59 -9.08 -35.06
N THR A 245 6.77 -10.26 -34.47
CA THR A 245 7.24 -11.46 -35.17
C THR A 245 6.15 -12.49 -35.45
N VAL A 246 4.93 -12.28 -34.95
CA VAL A 246 3.80 -13.21 -35.09
C VAL A 246 3.67 -13.73 -36.52
N GLU A 247 3.75 -15.04 -36.69
CA GLU A 247 3.56 -15.72 -37.97
C GLU A 247 2.26 -16.52 -37.89
N PHE A 248 1.47 -16.49 -38.96
CA PHE A 248 0.22 -17.24 -39.00
C PHE A 248 0.43 -18.58 -39.70
N GLU A 249 -0.18 -19.65 -39.16
CA GLU A 249 -0.14 -20.95 -39.82
C GLU A 249 -0.92 -20.90 -41.15
N PRO A 250 -0.37 -21.42 -42.26
CA PRO A 250 -1.09 -21.49 -43.53
C PRO A 250 -2.42 -22.22 -43.35
N LEU A 251 -3.47 -21.77 -44.05
CA LEU A 251 -4.76 -22.46 -44.03
C LEU A 251 -4.59 -23.93 -44.44
N GLU A 252 -5.22 -24.88 -43.71
CA GLU A 252 -5.13 -26.31 -44.02
C GLU A 252 -5.58 -26.66 -45.45
N ASN A 253 -6.45 -25.82 -46.05
CA ASN A 253 -6.91 -25.93 -47.44
C ASN A 253 -6.84 -24.57 -48.14
N PRO A 254 -5.69 -24.19 -48.70
CA PRO A 254 -5.56 -22.91 -49.37
C PRO A 254 -6.37 -22.89 -50.69
N GLY A 255 -7.08 -21.79 -50.92
CA GLY A 255 -7.81 -21.54 -52.15
C GLY A 255 -6.86 -21.36 -53.34
N SER A 256 -7.39 -21.48 -54.57
CA SER A 256 -6.58 -21.36 -55.80
C SER A 256 -5.92 -19.99 -56.01
N SER A 257 -6.27 -18.98 -55.20
CA SER A 257 -5.72 -17.62 -55.23
C SER A 257 -4.72 -17.35 -54.11
N ASP A 258 -4.46 -18.31 -53.22
CA ASP A 258 -3.62 -18.11 -52.04
C ASP A 258 -2.15 -18.34 -52.40
N LEU A 259 -1.41 -17.24 -52.59
CA LEU A 259 0.04 -17.29 -52.71
C LEU A 259 0.63 -17.68 -51.35
N LEU A 260 1.35 -18.80 -51.31
CA LEU A 260 1.99 -19.36 -50.09
C LEU A 260 1.02 -19.87 -49.02
N GLY A 261 -0.27 -20.05 -49.33
CA GLY A 261 -1.27 -20.61 -48.42
C GLY A 261 -1.92 -19.62 -47.45
N LEU A 262 -1.74 -18.31 -47.69
CA LEU A 262 -2.39 -17.22 -46.96
C LEU A 262 -3.19 -16.35 -47.95
N SER A 263 -4.42 -15.98 -47.56
CA SER A 263 -5.26 -15.03 -48.31
C SER A 263 -4.57 -13.65 -48.40
N PRO A 264 -4.72 -12.89 -49.51
CA PRO A 264 -4.26 -11.50 -49.58
C PRO A 264 -4.76 -10.62 -48.41
N HIS A 265 -6.00 -10.85 -47.93
CA HIS A 265 -6.57 -10.16 -46.78
C HIS A 265 -5.80 -10.42 -45.49
N MET A 266 -5.31 -11.66 -45.30
CA MET A 266 -4.50 -12.03 -44.15
C MET A 266 -3.14 -11.30 -44.15
N TRP A 267 -2.49 -11.16 -45.32
CA TRP A 267 -1.26 -10.38 -45.44
C TRP A 267 -1.46 -8.91 -45.11
N VAL A 268 -2.59 -8.34 -45.52
CA VAL A 268 -2.98 -6.97 -45.17
C VAL A 268 -3.21 -6.87 -43.65
N ALA A 269 -4.00 -7.77 -43.07
CA ALA A 269 -4.26 -7.81 -41.62
C ALA A 269 -2.95 -7.89 -40.81
N LEU A 270 -2.04 -8.81 -41.16
CA LEU A 270 -0.75 -8.97 -40.49
C LEU A 270 0.12 -7.71 -40.59
N THR A 271 0.16 -7.08 -41.77
CA THR A 271 0.94 -5.86 -41.99
C THR A 271 0.38 -4.72 -41.14
N ARG A 272 -0.94 -4.56 -41.13
CA ARG A 272 -1.65 -3.53 -40.36
C ARG A 272 -1.53 -3.73 -38.85
N PHE A 273 -1.63 -4.97 -38.39
CA PHE A 273 -1.38 -5.33 -37.00
C PHE A 273 0.02 -4.91 -36.55
N ARG A 274 1.06 -5.31 -37.30
CA ARG A 274 2.45 -4.96 -36.98
C ARG A 274 2.71 -3.45 -37.07
N GLU A 275 2.06 -2.76 -38.01
CA GLU A 275 2.11 -1.30 -38.09
C GLU A 275 1.51 -0.65 -36.83
N TRP A 276 0.35 -1.13 -36.36
CA TRP A 276 -0.28 -0.63 -35.14
C TRP A 276 0.57 -0.89 -33.88
N VAL A 277 1.15 -2.10 -33.76
CA VAL A 277 2.10 -2.44 -32.68
C VAL A 277 3.29 -1.50 -32.72
N TYR A 278 3.90 -1.33 -33.89
CA TYR A 278 5.03 -0.43 -34.09
C TYR A 278 4.70 1.01 -33.70
N VAL A 279 3.54 1.53 -34.12
CA VAL A 279 3.08 2.87 -33.76
C VAL A 279 2.96 3.01 -32.24
N ASN A 280 2.30 2.07 -31.55
CA ASN A 280 2.17 2.11 -30.10
C ASN A 280 3.52 2.08 -29.38
N ILE A 281 4.43 1.20 -29.78
CA ILE A 281 5.79 1.15 -29.23
C ILE A 281 6.53 2.47 -29.49
N SER A 282 6.40 3.05 -30.69
CA SER A 282 7.07 4.30 -31.07
C SER A 282 6.54 5.52 -30.32
N LEU A 283 5.25 5.52 -29.96
CA LEU A 283 4.60 6.52 -29.11
C LEU A 283 4.85 6.31 -27.61
N ALA A 284 5.68 5.31 -27.26
CA ALA A 284 5.97 4.90 -25.90
C ALA A 284 4.73 4.44 -25.12
N ASN A 285 3.77 3.78 -25.79
CA ASN A 285 2.63 3.13 -25.14
C ASN A 285 2.95 1.69 -24.67
N GLY A 286 4.11 1.14 -25.03
CA GLY A 286 4.58 -0.18 -24.57
C GLY A 286 5.21 -0.14 -23.17
N PHE A 287 6.14 -1.05 -22.87
CA PHE A 287 6.77 -1.16 -21.54
C PHE A 287 7.50 0.11 -21.04
N ARG A 288 7.77 1.05 -21.95
CA ARG A 288 8.40 2.36 -21.65
C ARG A 288 7.38 3.47 -21.36
N GLY A 289 6.09 3.15 -21.39
CA GLY A 289 5.03 4.11 -21.12
C GLY A 289 4.88 4.47 -19.66
N GLU A 290 4.06 5.49 -19.41
CA GLU A 290 3.74 5.96 -18.05
C GLU A 290 3.03 4.89 -17.20
N ASP A 291 2.35 3.95 -17.84
CA ASP A 291 1.67 2.80 -17.22
C ASP A 291 2.45 1.49 -17.37
N GLY A 292 3.69 1.54 -17.88
CA GLY A 292 4.49 0.34 -18.17
C GLY A 292 3.89 -0.56 -19.24
N GLY A 293 3.03 -0.03 -20.10
CA GLY A 293 2.36 -0.77 -21.18
C GLY A 293 1.04 -1.41 -20.77
N PHE A 294 0.57 -1.18 -19.55
CA PHE A 294 -0.67 -1.79 -19.04
C PHE A 294 -1.86 -1.62 -19.98
N ASN A 295 -2.15 -0.39 -20.45
CA ASN A 295 -3.27 -0.18 -21.37
C ASN A 295 -3.01 -0.84 -22.73
N PHE A 296 -1.79 -0.75 -23.25
CA PHE A 296 -1.41 -1.38 -24.52
C PHE A 296 -1.62 -2.91 -24.50
N TYR A 297 -1.22 -3.55 -23.41
CA TYR A 297 -1.46 -4.97 -23.20
C TYR A 297 -2.95 -5.27 -22.96
N ARG A 298 -3.67 -4.44 -22.19
CA ARG A 298 -5.12 -4.57 -22.00
C ARG A 298 -5.89 -4.47 -23.31
N TYR A 299 -5.49 -3.60 -24.26
CA TYR A 299 -6.11 -3.56 -25.59
C TYR A 299 -5.98 -4.90 -26.33
N MET A 300 -4.88 -5.62 -26.14
CA MET A 300 -4.68 -6.93 -26.74
C MET A 300 -5.46 -8.05 -26.04
N TYR A 301 -5.83 -7.86 -24.78
CA TYR A 301 -6.59 -8.82 -23.97
C TYR A 301 -8.10 -8.52 -24.04
N ASN A 302 -8.87 -9.45 -24.58
CA ASN A 302 -10.28 -9.26 -24.93
C ASN A 302 -11.23 -9.42 -23.73
N GLU A 303 -11.06 -8.59 -22.70
CA GLU A 303 -11.93 -8.62 -21.51
C GLU A 303 -13.14 -7.69 -21.59
N ASP A 304 -13.10 -6.61 -22.39
CA ASP A 304 -14.15 -5.59 -22.43
C ASP A 304 -14.49 -5.14 -23.87
N ASP A 305 -15.77 -5.30 -24.25
CA ASP A 305 -16.36 -4.80 -25.51
C ASP A 305 -16.24 -3.25 -25.68
N GLU A 306 -15.94 -2.52 -24.59
CA GLU A 306 -15.84 -1.05 -24.59
C GLU A 306 -14.68 -0.52 -25.46
N TYR A 307 -13.65 -1.35 -25.70
CA TYR A 307 -12.47 -0.96 -26.47
C TYR A 307 -12.43 -1.55 -27.88
N ASP A 308 -13.50 -2.25 -28.30
CA ASP A 308 -13.49 -3.03 -29.54
C ASP A 308 -13.60 -2.15 -30.82
N GLU A 309 -14.06 -0.90 -30.70
CA GLU A 309 -14.16 0.05 -31.82
C GLU A 309 -12.86 0.85 -32.09
N ASP A 310 -11.93 0.94 -31.12
CA ASP A 310 -10.75 1.82 -31.19
C ASP A 310 -9.42 1.10 -31.54
N TRP A 311 -9.37 -0.23 -31.47
CA TRP A 311 -8.12 -1.00 -31.68
C TRP A 311 -7.85 -1.36 -33.14
N VAL A 312 -8.84 -1.21 -34.03
CA VAL A 312 -8.70 -1.60 -35.45
C VAL A 312 -7.68 -0.68 -36.14
N PRO A 313 -6.55 -1.21 -36.65
CA PRO A 313 -5.58 -0.42 -37.38
C PRO A 313 -6.25 0.23 -38.60
N TYR A 314 -6.19 1.56 -38.68
CA TYR A 314 -6.70 2.43 -39.74
C TYR A 314 -6.94 1.73 -41.10
N LEU A 315 -8.15 1.22 -41.31
CA LEU A 315 -8.69 0.87 -42.63
C LEU A 315 -9.76 1.91 -42.93
N MET A 316 -9.48 2.80 -43.86
CA MET A 316 -10.48 3.78 -44.28
C MET A 316 -11.49 3.07 -45.18
N GLU A 317 -12.78 3.39 -45.06
CA GLU A 317 -13.84 2.85 -45.94
C GLU A 317 -13.55 3.09 -47.44
N ASP A 318 -12.68 4.06 -47.76
CA ASP A 318 -12.25 4.40 -49.11
C ASP A 318 -11.10 3.50 -49.66
N ASP A 319 -10.48 2.66 -48.82
CA ASP A 319 -9.28 1.87 -49.18
C ASP A 319 -9.63 0.59 -49.97
N CYS A 320 -10.79 -0.04 -49.69
CA CYS A 320 -11.27 -1.25 -50.38
C CYS A 320 -12.79 -1.44 -50.23
N PRO A 321 -13.43 -2.32 -51.04
CA PRO A 321 -14.81 -2.72 -50.84
C PRO A 321 -15.11 -3.21 -49.42
N GLN A 322 -16.31 -2.94 -48.91
CA GLN A 322 -16.72 -3.32 -47.55
C GLN A 322 -16.53 -4.82 -47.25
N GLU A 323 -16.79 -5.70 -48.24
CA GLU A 323 -16.61 -7.15 -48.08
C GLU A 323 -15.15 -7.52 -47.76
N ASP A 324 -14.19 -6.81 -48.35
CA ASP A 324 -12.75 -7.01 -48.10
C ASP A 324 -12.35 -6.45 -46.73
N VAL A 325 -12.94 -5.32 -46.31
CA VAL A 325 -12.75 -4.74 -44.96
C VAL A 325 -13.21 -5.73 -43.89
N ASP A 326 -14.42 -6.28 -44.04
CA ASP A 326 -14.99 -7.24 -43.11
C ASP A 326 -14.11 -8.51 -42.99
N GLU A 327 -13.56 -9.00 -44.12
CA GLU A 327 -12.63 -10.15 -44.11
C GLU A 327 -11.31 -9.81 -43.39
N ILE A 328 -10.74 -8.63 -43.63
CA ILE A 328 -9.51 -8.18 -42.95
C ILE A 328 -9.74 -8.03 -41.45
N HIS A 329 -10.87 -7.45 -41.04
CA HIS A 329 -11.24 -7.33 -39.62
C HIS A 329 -11.33 -8.72 -38.97
N GLY A 330 -11.96 -9.69 -39.65
CA GLY A 330 -12.01 -11.07 -39.16
C GLY A 330 -10.63 -11.69 -38.92
N TYR A 331 -9.63 -11.41 -39.76
CA TYR A 331 -8.25 -11.84 -39.53
C TYR A 331 -7.55 -11.07 -38.42
N LEU A 332 -7.79 -9.76 -38.29
CA LEU A 332 -7.26 -8.97 -37.17
C LEU A 332 -7.77 -9.50 -35.83
N HIS A 333 -9.06 -9.81 -35.70
CA HIS A 333 -9.62 -10.39 -34.47
C HIS A 333 -8.94 -11.72 -34.12
N ARG A 334 -8.71 -12.59 -35.10
CA ARG A 334 -7.96 -13.85 -34.87
C ARG A 334 -6.51 -13.62 -34.46
N LEU A 335 -5.84 -12.59 -35.01
CA LEU A 335 -4.49 -12.22 -34.60
C LEU A 335 -4.47 -11.74 -33.14
N ARG A 336 -5.49 -10.97 -32.75
CA ARG A 336 -5.67 -10.52 -31.36
C ARG A 336 -5.90 -11.71 -30.44
N GLU A 337 -6.86 -12.59 -30.76
CA GLU A 337 -7.13 -13.84 -30.01
C GLU A 337 -5.86 -14.69 -29.84
N PHE A 338 -5.06 -14.82 -30.90
CA PHE A 338 -3.79 -15.55 -30.83
C PHE A 338 -2.75 -14.91 -29.91
N CYS A 339 -2.82 -13.60 -29.73
CA CYS A 339 -1.92 -12.85 -28.86
C CYS A 339 -2.37 -12.84 -27.39
N GLU A 340 -3.61 -13.21 -27.08
CA GLU A 340 -4.17 -13.14 -25.72
C GLU A 340 -3.38 -14.01 -24.74
N GLU A 341 -3.02 -15.24 -25.13
CA GLU A 341 -2.29 -16.19 -24.28
C GLU A 341 -0.91 -15.65 -23.85
N GLU A 342 -0.27 -14.83 -24.69
CA GLU A 342 1.03 -14.23 -24.40
C GLU A 342 0.92 -13.02 -23.46
N VAL A 343 -0.24 -12.36 -23.44
CA VAL A 343 -0.49 -11.13 -22.69
C VAL A 343 -1.11 -11.39 -21.32
N GLU A 344 -1.95 -12.41 -21.21
CA GLU A 344 -2.65 -12.79 -19.98
C GLU A 344 -1.73 -12.80 -18.74
N PRO A 345 -0.51 -13.40 -18.79
CA PRO A 345 0.37 -13.42 -17.62
C PRO A 345 0.89 -12.04 -17.18
N LEU A 346 0.81 -11.01 -18.03
CA LEU A 346 1.18 -9.64 -17.68
C LEU A 346 0.04 -8.89 -16.98
N LEU A 347 -1.21 -9.30 -17.24
CA LEU A 347 -2.41 -8.62 -16.71
C LEU A 347 -2.94 -9.27 -15.43
N GLU A 348 -2.53 -10.50 -15.13
CA GLU A 348 -2.83 -11.14 -13.85
C GLU A 348 -2.21 -10.36 -12.69
N SER A 349 -3.01 -9.97 -11.71
CA SER A 349 -2.56 -9.14 -10.58
C SER A 349 -2.19 -10.00 -9.36
N ASN A 350 -0.99 -9.80 -8.82
CA ASN A 350 -0.50 -10.46 -7.60
C ASN A 350 -0.59 -9.58 -6.34
N VAL A 351 -1.33 -8.46 -6.42
CA VAL A 351 -1.55 -7.55 -5.30
C VAL A 351 -2.94 -7.71 -4.70
N SER A 352 -3.08 -7.32 -3.43
CA SER A 352 -4.35 -7.36 -2.69
C SER A 352 -5.39 -6.39 -3.28
N HIS A 353 -4.94 -5.24 -3.81
CA HIS A 353 -5.77 -4.25 -4.49
C HIS A 353 -5.06 -3.69 -5.72
N SER A 354 -5.57 -4.00 -6.91
CA SER A 354 -5.04 -3.43 -8.15
C SER A 354 -5.71 -2.10 -8.49
N THR A 355 -4.91 -1.10 -8.84
CA THR A 355 -5.42 0.20 -9.32
C THR A 355 -5.84 0.19 -10.79
N GLY A 356 -5.46 -0.84 -11.55
CA GLY A 356 -5.66 -0.88 -13.00
C GLY A 356 -4.94 0.24 -13.77
N ARG A 357 -3.81 0.75 -13.26
CA ARG A 357 -3.04 1.85 -13.87
C ARG A 357 -1.63 1.45 -14.34
N TYR A 358 -1.17 0.27 -13.96
CA TYR A 358 0.17 -0.26 -14.25
C TYR A 358 0.17 -1.75 -13.92
N LEU A 359 1.19 -2.46 -14.40
CA LEU A 359 1.31 -3.91 -14.22
C LEU A 359 1.62 -4.28 -12.76
N THR A 360 0.91 -5.28 -12.23
CA THR A 360 1.10 -5.83 -10.88
C THR A 360 1.26 -7.36 -10.89
N CYS A 361 1.68 -7.92 -12.03
CA CYS A 361 1.86 -9.36 -12.27
C CYS A 361 3.16 -9.95 -11.73
N THR A 362 3.98 -9.14 -11.07
CA THR A 362 5.21 -9.61 -10.43
C THR A 362 4.86 -10.43 -9.20
N GLU A 363 5.51 -11.58 -9.01
CA GLU A 363 5.38 -12.38 -7.78
C GLU A 363 6.69 -12.28 -6.99
N ILE A 364 6.64 -11.62 -5.83
CA ILE A 364 7.81 -11.52 -4.94
C ILE A 364 7.89 -12.79 -4.10
N LYS A 365 8.97 -13.54 -4.25
CA LYS A 365 9.21 -14.78 -3.51
C LYS A 365 9.61 -14.52 -2.07
N ASP A 366 9.38 -15.51 -1.20
CA ASP A 366 9.80 -15.46 0.20
C ASP A 366 11.33 -15.36 0.35
N GLU A 367 12.09 -16.02 -0.54
CA GLU A 367 13.56 -15.99 -0.54
C GLU A 367 14.16 -14.60 -0.83
N ASP A 368 13.37 -13.68 -1.38
CA ASP A 368 13.82 -12.32 -1.69
C ASP A 368 13.43 -11.31 -0.60
N ILE A 369 12.81 -11.76 0.49
CA ILE A 369 12.44 -10.90 1.61
C ILE A 369 13.70 -10.54 2.41
N PRO A 370 14.05 -9.24 2.54
CA PRO A 370 15.35 -8.82 3.05
C PRO A 370 15.74 -9.23 4.47
N TRP A 371 14.81 -9.70 5.28
CA TRP A 371 15.04 -10.07 6.68
C TRP A 371 14.81 -11.55 6.98
N ASP A 372 14.43 -12.35 5.99
CA ASP A 372 14.19 -13.79 6.15
C ASP A 372 15.49 -14.62 5.97
N ASP A 373 16.57 -14.02 5.46
CA ASP A 373 17.91 -14.62 5.38
C ASP A 373 18.64 -14.77 6.75
N ASP A 374 18.02 -14.30 7.84
CA ASP A 374 18.61 -14.28 9.20
C ASP A 374 18.28 -15.54 10.05
N GLU A 375 17.63 -16.59 9.50
CA GLU A 375 17.35 -17.86 10.22
C GLU A 375 18.26 -19.06 9.88
#